data_AF-A0A0A9D1L0-F1
#
_entry.id   AF-A0A0A9D1L0-F1
#
_cell.length_a   1.000
_cell.length_b   1.000
_cell.length_c   1.000
_cell.angle_alpha   90.00
_cell.angle_beta   90.00
_cell.angle_gamma   90.00
#
_symmetry.space_group_name_H-M   'P 1'
#
loop_
_entity.id
_entity.type
_entity.pdbx_description
1 polymer ?
#
loop_
_entity_poly.entity_id
_entity_poly.type
_entity_poly.pdbx_seq_one_letter_code
_entity_poly.pdbx_strand_id
1 'polypeptide(L)'
;MGGGEGMGPIEATAKALGDTLYDENLGEPIGQILVICGRNKKLANRLQSISWKVPVQVKGFVTKMEECMGSCDCIITKAGPGTIAEAMIRGLPIILNDYIAGQEAGNVPYVVENGCGKFSKSPKQIAKIVAGWFGPRSDELKVMSQNCLKLARPDAVCKIVHDLHELVRQKCFVPQYACAT
;
A
#
# COMPACT_ATOMS: atom_id res chain seq x y z
N MET A 1 6.25 -2.54 0.24
CA MET A 1 6.30 -2.84 -1.22
C MET A 1 6.70 -1.59 -1.99
N GLY A 2 7.54 -1.69 -3.03
CA GLY A 2 7.95 -0.55 -3.88
C GLY A 2 7.23 -0.43 -5.23
N GLY A 3 5.96 -0.83 -5.32
CA GLY A 3 5.25 -1.01 -6.59
C GLY A 3 5.78 -2.18 -7.42
N GLY A 4 5.35 -2.29 -8.69
CA GLY A 4 5.71 -3.40 -9.59
C GLY A 4 7.22 -3.59 -9.82
N GLU A 5 8.00 -2.52 -9.66
CA GLU A 5 9.46 -2.51 -9.85
C GLU A 5 10.26 -2.63 -8.56
N GLY A 6 9.63 -2.66 -7.38
CA GLY A 6 10.34 -2.77 -6.10
C GLY A 6 11.28 -1.60 -5.82
N MET A 7 10.81 -0.37 -6.05
CA MET A 7 11.57 0.86 -5.85
C MET A 7 11.55 1.38 -4.41
N GLY A 8 12.50 2.26 -4.09
CA GLY A 8 12.62 2.93 -2.80
C GLY A 8 13.50 2.19 -1.78
N PRO A 9 13.62 2.71 -0.56
CA PRO A 9 14.55 2.21 0.46
C PRO A 9 14.03 0.94 1.16
N ILE A 10 13.54 -0.05 0.41
CA ILE A 10 12.91 -1.26 0.95
C ILE A 10 13.88 -2.03 1.85
N GLU A 11 15.12 -2.23 1.41
CA GLU A 11 16.11 -2.98 2.20
C GLU A 11 16.42 -2.31 3.53
N ALA A 12 16.68 -1.00 3.52
CA ALA A 12 16.96 -0.24 4.74
C ALA A 12 15.75 -0.22 5.69
N THR A 13 14.54 -0.14 5.13
CA THR A 13 13.29 -0.17 5.91
C THR A 13 13.04 -1.56 6.51
N ALA A 14 13.24 -2.62 5.74
CA ALA A 14 13.10 -4.00 6.23
C ALA A 14 14.11 -4.27 7.36
N LYS A 15 15.38 -3.87 7.21
CA LYS A 15 16.41 -3.94 8.27
C LYS A 15 15.97 -3.21 9.54
N ALA A 16 15.57 -1.95 9.41
CA ALA A 16 15.12 -1.16 10.56
C ALA A 16 13.90 -1.79 11.26
N LEU A 17 12.95 -2.36 10.51
CA LEU A 17 11.82 -3.09 11.08
C LEU A 17 12.25 -4.38 11.77
N GLY A 18 13.16 -5.15 11.16
CA GLY A 18 13.67 -6.39 11.73
C GLY A 18 14.35 -6.20 13.09
N ASP A 19 15.02 -5.06 13.28
CA ASP A 19 15.61 -4.69 14.56
C ASP A 19 14.56 -4.15 15.55
N THR A 20 13.62 -3.33 15.09
CA THR A 20 12.66 -2.62 15.97
C THR A 20 11.49 -3.50 16.42
N LEU A 21 11.12 -4.51 15.62
CA LEU A 21 10.00 -5.42 15.93
C LEU A 21 10.43 -6.66 16.75
N TYR A 22 11.66 -6.68 17.26
CA TYR A 22 12.14 -7.70 18.19
C TYR A 22 12.20 -7.09 19.60
N ASP A 23 11.51 -7.69 20.57
CA ASP A 23 11.58 -7.26 21.96
C ASP A 23 12.73 -7.99 22.65
N GLU A 24 13.84 -7.28 22.92
CA GLU A 24 15.02 -7.84 23.58
C GLU A 24 14.74 -8.23 25.05
N ASN A 25 13.70 -7.68 25.70
CA ASN A 25 13.36 -8.04 27.09
C ASN A 25 12.60 -9.37 27.14
N LEU A 26 11.71 -9.59 26.18
CA LEU A 26 10.90 -10.82 26.08
C LEU A 26 11.59 -11.91 25.25
N GLY A 27 12.62 -11.53 24.47
CA GLY A 27 13.32 -12.43 23.56
C GLY A 27 12.47 -12.90 22.37
N GLU A 28 11.40 -12.16 22.03
CA GLU A 28 10.41 -12.58 21.04
C GLU A 28 10.01 -11.47 20.05
N PRO A 29 9.56 -11.82 18.84
CA PRO A 29 9.08 -10.84 17.87
C PRO A 29 7.69 -10.32 18.24
N ILE A 30 7.52 -8.99 18.22
CA ILE A 30 6.22 -8.32 18.38
C ILE A 30 5.50 -8.10 17.03
N GLY A 31 6.10 -8.56 15.93
CA GLY A 31 5.54 -8.45 14.59
C GLY A 31 6.30 -9.25 13.56
N GLN A 32 5.75 -9.30 12.35
CA GLN A 32 6.35 -9.98 11.19
C GLN A 32 6.32 -9.09 9.95
N ILE A 33 7.15 -9.41 8.96
CA ILE A 33 7.32 -8.58 7.77
C ILE A 33 7.05 -9.39 6.50
N LEU A 34 6.11 -8.92 5.68
CA LEU A 34 5.95 -9.39 4.30
C LEU A 34 6.55 -8.36 3.34
N VAL A 35 7.64 -8.72 2.67
CA VAL A 35 8.29 -7.88 1.66
C VAL A 35 7.93 -8.35 0.27
N ILE A 36 7.29 -7.48 -0.51
CA ILE A 36 7.02 -7.70 -1.93
C ILE A 36 7.97 -6.84 -2.75
N CYS A 37 8.88 -7.51 -3.47
CA CYS A 37 9.94 -6.90 -4.27
C CYS A 37 9.53 -6.66 -5.73
N GLY A 38 8.35 -7.09 -6.15
CA GLY A 38 7.91 -6.96 -7.54
C GLY A 38 8.88 -7.67 -8.49
N ARG A 39 9.26 -7.01 -9.58
CA ARG A 39 10.23 -7.53 -10.56
C ARG A 39 11.69 -7.42 -10.11
N ASN A 40 11.97 -6.80 -8.96
CA ASN A 40 13.34 -6.61 -8.46
C ASN A 40 13.92 -7.90 -7.83
N LYS A 41 14.32 -8.85 -8.68
CA LYS A 41 14.92 -10.13 -8.27
C LYS A 41 16.20 -9.94 -7.45
N LYS A 42 17.02 -8.94 -7.79
CA LYS A 42 18.26 -8.64 -7.07
C LYS A 42 17.96 -8.22 -5.62
N LEU A 43 16.92 -7.43 -5.39
CA LEU A 43 16.48 -7.09 -4.04
C LEU A 43 15.92 -8.31 -3.31
N ALA A 44 15.06 -9.11 -3.96
CA ALA A 44 14.50 -10.32 -3.35
C ALA A 44 15.59 -11.27 -2.85
N ASN A 45 16.58 -11.59 -3.70
CA ASN A 45 17.68 -12.49 -3.34
C ASN A 45 18.50 -11.94 -2.15
N ARG A 46 18.78 -10.62 -2.13
CA ARG A 46 19.52 -9.99 -1.03
C ARG A 46 18.76 -10.05 0.29
N LEU A 47 17.44 -9.89 0.28
CA LEU A 47 16.64 -9.96 1.50
C LEU A 47 16.46 -11.39 2.01
N GLN A 48 16.39 -12.36 1.10
CA GLN A 48 16.33 -13.78 1.45
C GLN A 48 17.63 -14.32 2.05
N SER A 49 18.78 -13.72 1.72
CA SER A 49 20.07 -14.11 2.30
C SER A 49 20.34 -13.54 3.69
N ILE A 50 19.48 -12.67 4.21
CA ILE A 50 19.63 -12.07 5.54
C ILE A 50 19.03 -13.01 6.58
N SER A 51 19.76 -13.25 7.67
CA SER A 51 19.19 -13.85 8.88
C SER A 51 18.48 -12.76 9.68
N TRP A 52 17.18 -12.95 9.89
CA TRP A 52 16.31 -11.96 10.53
C TRP A 52 16.01 -12.35 11.98
N LYS A 53 15.96 -11.36 12.87
CA LYS A 53 15.53 -11.55 14.26
C LYS A 53 14.03 -11.82 14.39
N VAL A 54 13.25 -11.38 13.40
CA VAL A 54 11.79 -11.53 13.32
C VAL A 54 11.40 -12.36 12.10
N PRO A 55 10.19 -12.93 12.05
CA PRO A 55 9.70 -13.61 10.85
C PRO A 55 9.62 -12.64 9.66
N VAL A 56 10.34 -12.94 8.58
CA VAL A 56 10.32 -12.17 7.34
C VAL A 56 10.03 -13.09 6.16
N GLN A 57 8.96 -12.79 5.43
CA GLN A 57 8.66 -13.43 4.14
C GLN A 57 9.01 -12.49 3.00
N VAL A 58 9.85 -12.96 2.08
CA VAL A 58 10.24 -12.19 0.90
C VAL A 58 9.64 -12.83 -0.35
N LYS A 59 8.80 -12.07 -1.06
CA LYS A 59 8.19 -12.46 -2.33
C LYS A 59 8.70 -11.58 -3.47
N GLY A 60 8.73 -12.14 -4.68
CA GLY A 60 9.00 -11.42 -5.92
C GLY A 60 7.74 -10.70 -6.43
N PHE A 61 7.38 -10.94 -7.69
CA PHE A 61 6.15 -10.46 -8.28
C PHE A 61 4.96 -11.30 -7.79
N VAL A 62 3.87 -10.63 -7.41
CA VAL A 62 2.66 -11.26 -6.87
C VAL A 62 1.48 -10.83 -7.71
N THR A 63 0.67 -11.80 -8.15
CA THR A 63 -0.57 -11.55 -8.91
C THR A 63 -1.79 -11.35 -8.02
N LYS A 64 -1.80 -11.99 -6.85
CA LYS A 64 -2.87 -11.93 -5.86
C LYS A 64 -2.53 -10.97 -4.72
N MET A 65 -2.60 -9.67 -5.02
CA MET A 65 -2.24 -8.65 -4.04
C MET A 65 -3.23 -8.57 -2.87
N GLU A 66 -4.49 -8.89 -3.13
CA GLU A 66 -5.57 -8.95 -2.16
C GLU A 66 -5.31 -9.96 -1.04
N GLU A 67 -4.74 -11.13 -1.35
CA GLU A 67 -4.35 -12.13 -0.36
C GLU A 67 -3.21 -11.60 0.52
N CYS A 68 -2.18 -11.00 -0.09
CA CYS A 68 -1.05 -10.45 0.63
C CYS A 68 -1.46 -9.29 1.54
N MET A 69 -2.19 -8.31 1.01
CA MET A 69 -2.71 -7.20 1.80
C MET A 69 -3.68 -7.67 2.89
N GLY A 70 -4.45 -8.74 2.64
CA GLY A 70 -5.34 -9.34 3.64
C GLY A 70 -4.65 -9.99 4.82
N SER A 71 -3.38 -10.36 4.67
CA SER A 71 -2.54 -10.96 5.71
C SER A 71 -1.71 -9.94 6.51
N CYS A 72 -1.92 -8.64 6.28
CA CYS A 72 -1.14 -7.58 6.92
C CYS A 72 -2.04 -6.62 7.70
N ASP A 73 -1.48 -5.95 8.69
CA ASP A 73 -2.19 -4.94 9.50
C ASP A 73 -1.90 -3.50 9.07
N CYS A 74 -0.82 -3.28 8.32
CA CYS A 74 -0.46 -2.00 7.72
C CYS A 74 0.41 -2.20 6.48
N ILE A 75 0.64 -1.14 5.70
CA ILE A 75 1.47 -1.19 4.49
C ILE A 75 2.46 -0.04 4.43
N ILE A 76 3.69 -0.33 4.00
CA ILE A 76 4.70 0.67 3.66
C ILE A 76 4.92 0.68 2.15
N THR A 77 4.74 1.81 1.50
CA THR A 77 4.86 1.92 0.05
C THR A 77 5.11 3.35 -0.43
N LYS A 78 5.41 3.53 -1.72
CA LYS A 78 5.46 4.85 -2.35
C LYS A 78 4.03 5.37 -2.57
N ALA A 79 3.87 6.65 -2.87
CA ALA A 79 2.57 7.27 -3.10
C ALA A 79 1.92 6.92 -4.46
N GLY A 80 2.01 5.65 -4.88
CA GLY A 80 1.39 5.13 -6.09
C GLY A 80 -0.13 5.01 -5.92
N PRO A 81 -0.93 5.59 -6.82
CA PRO A 81 -2.38 5.72 -6.60
C PRO A 81 -3.09 4.37 -6.55
N GLY A 82 -2.70 3.41 -7.40
CA GLY A 82 -3.28 2.05 -7.38
C GLY A 82 -3.06 1.33 -6.05
N THR A 83 -1.82 1.32 -5.55
CA THR A 83 -1.49 0.69 -4.26
C THR A 83 -2.17 1.40 -3.09
N ILE A 84 -2.34 2.73 -3.13
CA ILE A 84 -3.10 3.46 -2.12
C ILE A 84 -4.57 3.01 -2.13
N ALA A 85 -5.21 2.94 -3.30
CA ALA A 85 -6.60 2.52 -3.41
C ALA A 85 -6.80 1.06 -2.95
N GLU A 86 -5.92 0.15 -3.37
CA GLU A 86 -5.91 -1.26 -2.94
C GLU A 86 -5.78 -1.39 -1.41
N ALA A 87 -4.83 -0.65 -0.81
CA ALA A 87 -4.62 -0.64 0.64
C ALA A 87 -5.85 -0.12 1.38
N MET A 88 -6.48 0.96 0.89
CA MET A 88 -7.71 1.49 1.48
C MET A 88 -8.87 0.48 1.42
N ILE A 89 -9.03 -0.22 0.30
CA ILE A 89 -10.04 -1.29 0.14
C ILE A 89 -9.81 -2.42 1.16
N ARG A 90 -8.56 -2.73 1.49
CA ARG A 90 -8.20 -3.73 2.51
C ARG A 90 -8.15 -3.15 3.91
N GLY A 91 -8.48 -1.88 4.10
CA GLY A 91 -8.47 -1.23 5.41
C GLY A 91 -7.08 -1.11 6.03
N LEU A 92 -6.02 -1.05 5.22
CA LEU A 92 -4.65 -0.99 5.71
C LEU A 92 -4.21 0.46 5.90
N PRO A 93 -3.81 0.86 7.13
CA PRO A 93 -3.10 2.11 7.36
C PRO A 93 -1.79 2.16 6.57
N ILE A 94 -1.52 3.32 5.96
CA ILE A 94 -0.47 3.48 4.94
C ILE A 94 0.68 4.31 5.49
N ILE A 95 1.92 3.82 5.38
CA ILE A 95 3.12 4.64 5.54
C ILE A 95 3.72 4.90 4.16
N LEU A 96 3.57 6.12 3.69
CA LEU A 96 4.16 6.58 2.44
C LEU A 96 5.64 6.89 2.65
N ASN A 97 6.51 6.16 1.95
CA ASN A 97 7.97 6.28 2.10
C ASN A 97 8.67 7.06 0.99
N ASP A 98 7.98 7.28 -0.14
CA ASP A 98 8.48 8.05 -1.27
C ASP A 98 7.35 8.44 -2.22
N TYR A 99 7.64 9.27 -3.21
CA TYR A 99 6.74 9.60 -4.32
C TYR A 99 7.54 10.03 -5.54
N ILE A 100 6.99 9.81 -6.74
CA ILE A 100 7.53 10.35 -7.98
C ILE A 100 7.16 11.84 -8.09
N ALA A 101 8.17 12.72 -8.08
CA ALA A 101 7.97 14.17 -8.19
C ALA A 101 7.20 14.53 -9.48
N GLY A 102 6.24 15.46 -9.36
CA GLY A 102 5.37 15.87 -10.47
C GLY A 102 4.21 14.91 -10.80
N GLN A 103 4.26 13.65 -10.37
CA GLN A 103 3.19 12.67 -10.62
C GLN A 103 2.41 12.30 -9.36
N GLU A 104 3.12 11.93 -8.28
CA GLU A 104 2.54 11.28 -7.11
C GLU A 104 2.51 12.17 -5.86
N ALA A 105 3.08 13.38 -5.93
CA ALA A 105 3.18 14.29 -4.78
C ALA A 105 1.81 14.64 -4.18
N GLY A 106 0.77 14.80 -5.03
CA GLY A 106 -0.59 15.09 -4.60
C GLY A 106 -1.28 13.92 -3.88
N ASN A 107 -0.76 12.70 -3.97
CA ASN A 107 -1.32 11.54 -3.28
C ASN A 107 -0.93 11.48 -1.79
N VAL A 108 0.14 12.19 -1.40
CA VAL A 108 0.59 12.27 -0.01
C VAL A 108 -0.46 12.95 0.89
N PRO A 109 -0.93 14.19 0.60
CA PRO A 109 -1.95 14.83 1.42
C PRO A 109 -3.26 14.03 1.42
N TYR A 110 -3.63 13.39 0.31
CA TYR A 110 -4.81 12.51 0.28
C TYR A 110 -4.78 11.41 1.35
N VAL A 111 -3.62 10.79 1.59
CA VAL A 111 -3.50 9.76 2.64
C VAL A 111 -3.41 10.39 4.04
N VAL A 112 -2.61 11.45 4.20
CA VAL A 112 -2.29 12.02 5.51
C VAL A 112 -3.45 12.83 6.09
N GLU A 113 -4.06 13.71 5.29
CA GLU A 113 -5.11 14.63 5.74
C GLU A 113 -6.43 13.90 6.03
N ASN A 114 -6.70 12.79 5.32
CA ASN A 114 -7.85 11.94 5.62
C ASN A 114 -7.59 10.95 6.78
N GLY A 115 -6.43 11.02 7.43
CA GLY A 115 -6.12 10.16 8.57
C GLY A 115 -6.04 8.67 8.21
N CYS A 116 -5.63 8.34 6.99
CA CYS A 116 -5.43 6.97 6.52
C CYS A 116 -3.98 6.50 6.68
N GLY A 117 -3.07 7.39 7.07
CA GLY A 117 -1.67 7.06 7.10
C GLY A 117 -0.73 8.20 7.47
N LYS A 118 0.56 7.94 7.29
CA LYS A 118 1.66 8.88 7.57
C LYS A 118 2.63 8.93 6.41
N PHE A 119 3.43 9.98 6.37
CA PHE A 119 4.53 10.12 5.42
C PHE A 119 5.87 10.18 6.18
N SER A 120 6.84 9.38 5.75
CA SER A 120 8.20 9.41 6.28
C SER A 120 9.18 8.78 5.31
N LYS A 121 10.22 9.52 4.92
CA LYS A 121 11.32 8.98 4.09
C LYS A 121 12.37 8.21 4.89
N SER A 122 12.38 8.35 6.22
CA SER A 122 13.40 7.75 7.09
C SER A 122 13.04 6.31 7.48
N PRO A 123 13.85 5.30 7.12
CA PRO A 123 13.63 3.91 7.53
C PRO A 123 13.45 3.72 9.04
N LYS A 124 14.25 4.42 9.85
CA LYS A 124 14.17 4.35 11.32
C LYS A 124 12.85 4.93 11.85
N GLN A 125 12.40 6.05 11.28
CA GLN A 125 11.13 6.66 11.68
C GLN A 125 9.94 5.79 11.25
N ILE A 126 9.99 5.17 10.06
CA ILE A 126 8.98 4.20 9.62
C ILE A 126 8.91 3.04 10.62
N ALA A 127 10.05 2.44 10.99
CA ALA A 127 10.08 1.33 11.93
C ALA A 127 9.50 1.71 13.31
N LYS A 128 9.82 2.92 13.81
CA LYS A 128 9.25 3.46 15.05
C LYS A 128 7.73 3.65 14.98
N ILE A 129 7.20 4.09 13.83
CA ILE A 129 5.75 4.24 13.63
C ILE A 129 5.08 2.87 13.71
N VAL A 130 5.61 1.86 13.01
CA VAL A 130 5.06 0.49 13.00
C VAL A 130 5.11 -0.13 14.40
N ALA A 131 6.24 -0.06 15.09
CA ALA A 131 6.35 -0.58 16.47
C ALA A 131 5.39 0.15 17.42
N GLY A 132 5.17 1.45 17.23
CA GLY A 132 4.14 2.18 17.94
C GLY A 132 2.75 1.62 17.67
N TRP A 133 2.39 1.41 16.41
CA TRP A 133 1.11 0.83 16.01
C TRP A 133 0.89 -0.60 16.51
N PHE A 134 1.94 -1.42 16.60
CA PHE A 134 1.86 -2.80 17.10
C PHE A 134 1.98 -2.89 18.64
N GLY A 135 2.14 -1.77 19.32
CA GLY A 135 2.18 -1.69 20.78
C GLY A 135 1.34 -0.54 21.32
N PRO A 136 1.96 0.52 21.88
CA PRO A 136 1.27 1.53 22.69
C PRO A 136 0.29 2.43 21.90
N ARG A 137 0.34 2.44 20.56
CA ARG A 137 -0.51 3.25 19.67
C ARG A 137 -1.39 2.37 18.79
N SER A 138 -1.79 1.19 19.26
CA SER A 138 -2.66 0.26 18.51
C SER A 138 -4.05 0.84 18.22
N ASP A 139 -4.56 1.73 19.08
CA ASP A 139 -5.84 2.40 18.83
C ASP A 139 -5.76 3.38 17.64
N GLU A 140 -4.62 4.03 17.43
CA GLU A 140 -4.40 4.86 16.25
C GLU A 140 -4.42 4.04 14.97
N LEU A 141 -3.81 2.85 14.98
CA LEU A 141 -3.84 1.93 13.84
C LEU A 141 -5.28 1.55 13.49
N LYS A 142 -6.09 1.19 14.50
CA LYS A 142 -7.52 0.86 14.31
C LYS A 142 -8.31 2.03 13.73
N VAL A 143 -8.11 3.24 14.24
CA VAL A 143 -8.78 4.45 13.72
C VAL A 143 -8.41 4.70 12.27
N MET A 144 -7.12 4.62 11.92
CA MET A 144 -6.66 4.79 10.54
C MET A 144 -7.23 3.72 9.61
N SER A 145 -7.34 2.47 10.09
CA SER A 145 -7.92 1.36 9.33
C SER A 145 -9.40 1.63 9.00
N GLN A 146 -10.16 2.13 9.98
CA GLN A 146 -11.56 2.54 9.74
C GLN A 146 -11.67 3.70 8.76
N ASN A 147 -10.75 4.67 8.81
CA ASN A 147 -10.72 5.78 7.85
C ASN A 147 -10.43 5.28 6.42
N CYS A 148 -9.48 4.34 6.27
CA CYS A 148 -9.21 3.67 5.01
C CYS A 148 -10.47 3.02 4.42
N LEU A 149 -11.22 2.26 5.23
CA LEU A 149 -12.44 1.60 4.79
C LEU A 149 -13.55 2.58 4.38
N LYS A 150 -13.69 3.72 5.08
CA LYS A 150 -14.66 4.78 4.73
C LYS A 150 -14.37 5.42 3.37
N LEU A 151 -13.10 5.57 3.02
CA LEU A 151 -12.67 6.15 1.75
C LEU A 151 -12.58 5.14 0.61
N ALA A 152 -12.57 3.84 0.91
CA ALA A 152 -12.50 2.80 -0.09
C ALA A 152 -13.63 2.93 -1.14
N ARG A 153 -13.29 2.60 -2.39
CA ARG A 153 -14.21 2.54 -3.52
C ARG A 153 -14.03 1.21 -4.26
N PRO A 154 -14.40 0.06 -3.66
CA PRO A 154 -14.13 -1.26 -4.22
C PRO A 154 -14.85 -1.52 -5.55
N ASP A 155 -15.95 -0.81 -5.82
CA ASP A 155 -16.76 -0.93 -7.02
C ASP A 155 -16.45 0.15 -8.08
N ALA A 156 -15.36 0.92 -7.91
CA ALA A 156 -15.01 2.03 -8.80
C ALA A 156 -14.93 1.60 -10.27
N VAL A 157 -14.24 0.49 -10.57
CA VAL A 157 -14.10 -0.01 -11.94
C VAL A 157 -15.45 -0.39 -12.55
N CYS A 158 -16.34 -1.05 -11.79
CA CYS A 158 -17.67 -1.43 -12.26
C CYS A 158 -18.53 -0.19 -12.54
N LYS A 159 -18.50 0.80 -11.64
CA LYS A 159 -19.21 2.07 -11.81
C LYS A 159 -18.76 2.82 -13.06
N ILE A 160 -17.43 2.94 -13.26
CA ILE A 160 -16.86 3.61 -14.43
C ILE A 160 -17.26 2.90 -15.72
N VAL A 161 -17.13 1.57 -15.77
CA VAL A 161 -17.49 0.79 -16.97
C VAL A 161 -18.99 0.88 -17.27
N HIS A 162 -19.83 0.85 -16.23
CA HIS A 162 -21.28 0.99 -16.40
C HIS A 162 -21.67 2.38 -16.93
N ASP A 163 -21.07 3.44 -16.38
CA ASP A 163 -21.28 4.81 -16.85
C ASP A 163 -20.86 4.96 -18.33
N LEU A 164 -19.67 4.45 -18.68
CA LEU A 164 -19.20 4.43 -20.07
C LEU A 164 -20.13 3.63 -20.99
N HIS A 165 -20.67 2.51 -20.53
CA HIS A 165 -21.64 1.70 -21.28
C HIS A 165 -22.91 2.49 -21.59
N GLU A 166 -23.49 3.18 -20.61
CA GLU A 166 -24.68 4.00 -20.80
C GLU A 166 -24.43 5.19 -21.75
N LEU A 167 -23.26 5.82 -21.65
CA LEU A 167 -22.86 6.90 -22.58
C LEU A 167 -22.79 6.42 -24.04
N VAL A 168 -22.24 5.22 -24.27
CA VAL A 168 -22.17 4.63 -25.62
C VAL A 168 -23.57 4.25 -26.11
N ARG A 169 -24.40 3.66 -25.25
CA ARG A 169 -25.78 3.27 -25.58
C ARG A 169 -26.60 4.48 -26.03
N GLN A 170 -26.52 5.60 -25.33
CA GLN A 170 -27.24 6.83 -25.69
C GLN A 170 -26.77 7.41 -27.04
N LYS A 171 -25.48 7.33 -27.36
CA LYS A 171 -24.97 7.76 -28.67
C LYS A 171 -25.45 6.90 -29.83
N CYS A 172 -25.57 5.59 -29.65
CA CYS A 172 -26.08 4.69 -30.70
C CYS A 172 -27.57 4.88 -31.02
N PHE A 173 -28.34 5.52 -30.13
CA PHE A 173 -29.77 5.79 -30.33
C PHE A 173 -30.08 7.18 -30.90
N VAL A 174 -29.09 8.03 -31.18
CA VAL A 174 -29.33 9.24 -31.98
C VAL A 174 -29.48 8.80 -33.43
N PRO A 175 -30.69 8.87 -34.04
CA PRO A 175 -30.80 8.63 -35.48
C PRO A 175 -29.88 9.64 -36.15
N GLN A 176 -29.03 9.19 -37.06
CA GLN A 176 -28.55 10.08 -38.11
C GLN A 176 -29.83 10.66 -38.72
N TYR A 177 -30.16 11.91 -38.37
CA TYR A 177 -31.17 12.65 -39.08
C TYR A 177 -30.65 12.70 -40.51
N ALA A 178 -31.24 11.83 -41.32
CA ALA A 178 -31.13 11.85 -42.75
C ALA A 178 -31.55 13.27 -43.19
N CYS A 179 -30.58 14.11 -43.52
CA CYS A 179 -30.81 15.12 -44.53
C CYS A 179 -30.62 14.42 -45.87
N ALA A 180 -31.67 13.69 -46.25
CA ALA A 180 -32.05 13.58 -47.65
C ALA A 180 -32.66 14.94 -48.03
N THR A 181 -32.02 15.62 -48.98
CA THR A 181 -32.53 16.32 -50.18
C THR A 181 -31.48 17.32 -50.64
#